data_AF-A0A7Y2EAV4-F1
#
_entry.id   AF-A0A7Y2EAV4-F1
#
_cell.length_a   1.000
_cell.length_b   1.000
_cell.length_c   1.000
_cell.angle_alpha   90.00
_cell.angle_beta   90.00
_cell.angle_gamma   90.00
#
_symmetry.space_group_name_H-M   'P 1'
#
loop_
_entity.id
_entity.type
_entity.pdbx_description
1 polymer ?
#
loop_
_entity_poly.entity_id
_entity_poly.type
_entity_poly.pdbx_seq_one_letter_code
_entity_poly.pdbx_strand_id
1 'polypeptide(L)'
;LMQYFFTKAAETDPEVEEADYRYPGPKPQTKETAIVMLGDAAEATVRSLDEQTPMKIRAVLSKIFDLRIQDGQLDECGLTISDLTKVREAFTHVLTGVFHGRVKYQWQKDGGEDKLGGAGQSGERVIHPELETGLGTADIPKAYDSSSSQTD
;
A
#
# COMPACT_ATOMS: atom_id res chain seq x y z
N LEU A 1 20.20 7.92 15.24
CA LEU A 1 21.21 8.56 14.36
C LEU A 1 20.56 9.11 13.09
N MET A 2 20.89 10.34 12.68
CA MET A 2 20.54 10.91 11.38
C MET A 2 21.49 10.38 10.31
N GLN A 3 21.29 9.11 9.94
CA GLN A 3 22.26 8.30 9.20
C GLN A 3 22.83 8.98 7.95
N TYR A 4 21.97 9.56 7.11
CA TYR A 4 22.39 10.20 5.86
C TYR A 4 23.41 11.33 6.11
N PHE A 5 23.11 12.23 7.04
CA PHE A 5 23.97 13.38 7.32
C PHE A 5 25.28 12.96 7.99
N PHE A 6 25.23 12.00 8.91
CA PHE A 6 26.43 11.44 9.53
C PHE A 6 27.35 10.79 8.48
N THR A 7 26.80 9.92 7.62
CA THR A 7 27.58 9.28 6.56
C THR A 7 28.18 10.31 5.60
N LYS A 8 27.45 11.38 5.26
CA LYS A 8 27.99 12.46 4.44
C LYS A 8 29.07 13.28 5.11
N ALA A 9 28.96 13.52 6.41
CA ALA A 9 30.00 14.19 7.16
C ALA A 9 31.27 13.33 7.29
N ALA A 10 31.11 12.03 7.56
CA ALA A 10 32.21 11.08 7.71
C ALA A 10 33.01 10.86 6.42
N GLU A 11 32.40 11.09 5.24
CA GLU A 11 33.11 11.11 3.96
C GLU A 11 34.12 12.28 3.86
N THR A 12 33.89 13.37 4.59
CA THR A 12 34.70 14.61 4.50
C THR A 12 35.60 14.80 5.71
N ASP A 13 35.12 14.43 6.90
CA ASP A 13 35.80 14.57 8.18
C ASP A 13 35.78 13.22 8.94
N PRO A 14 36.91 12.50 9.01
CA PRO A 14 37.00 11.24 9.74
C PRO A 14 36.88 11.38 11.25
N GLU A 15 37.03 12.58 11.82
CA GLU A 15 36.90 12.83 13.27
C GLU A 15 35.47 13.20 13.68
N VAL A 16 34.51 13.13 12.76
CA VAL A 16 33.12 13.45 13.06
C VAL A 16 32.52 12.49 14.10
N GLU A 17 31.90 13.06 15.12
CA GLU A 17 31.26 12.32 16.19
C GLU A 17 29.80 11.97 15.85
N GLU A 18 29.40 10.71 16.07
CA GLU A 18 28.00 10.29 15.86
C GLU A 18 27.02 11.08 16.74
N ALA A 19 27.47 11.51 17.93
CA ALA A 19 26.66 12.24 18.90
C ALA A 19 26.06 13.52 18.32
N ASP A 20 26.79 14.22 17.46
CA ASP A 20 26.34 15.46 16.80
C ASP A 20 25.20 15.23 15.80
N TYR A 21 25.01 13.98 15.37
CA TYR A 21 23.97 13.56 14.44
C TYR A 21 22.88 12.73 15.12
N ARG A 22 22.85 12.68 16.46
CA ARG A 22 21.79 12.05 17.23
C ARG A 22 20.82 13.10 17.74
N TYR A 23 19.54 12.74 17.75
CA TYR A 23 18.56 13.57 18.44
C TYR A 23 18.86 13.56 19.95
N PRO A 24 18.76 14.70 20.64
CA PRO A 24 19.11 14.81 22.06
C PRO A 24 18.07 14.18 22.99
N GLY A 25 16.89 13.84 22.45
CA GLY A 25 15.78 13.29 23.21
C GLY A 25 16.15 11.97 23.89
N PRO A 26 15.47 11.64 25.01
CA PRO A 26 15.68 10.36 25.66
C PRO A 26 15.31 9.23 24.71
N LYS A 27 15.90 8.06 24.93
CA LYS A 27 15.38 6.83 24.32
C LYS A 27 13.90 6.67 24.69
N PRO A 28 13.09 5.99 23.86
CA PRO A 28 11.72 5.63 24.22
C PRO A 28 11.62 5.08 25.65
N GLN A 29 10.81 5.72 26.49
CA GLN A 29 10.61 5.33 27.89
C GLN A 29 9.43 4.36 28.08
N THR A 30 8.61 4.19 27.04
CA THR A 30 7.42 3.32 27.08
C THR A 30 7.31 2.52 25.80
N LYS A 31 6.58 1.40 25.86
CA LYS A 31 6.31 0.53 24.70
C LYS A 31 5.63 1.31 23.57
N GLU A 32 4.70 2.20 23.90
CA GLU A 32 3.95 3.00 22.94
C GLU A 32 4.88 3.94 22.17
N THR A 33 5.76 4.65 22.87
CA THR A 33 6.72 5.57 22.25
C THR A 33 7.69 4.82 21.34
N ALA A 34 8.13 3.63 21.76
CA ALA A 34 8.97 2.78 20.93
C ALA A 34 8.24 2.27 19.68
N ILE A 35 6.97 1.87 19.81
CA ILE A 35 6.13 1.45 18.67
C ILE A 35 5.91 2.62 17.70
N VAL A 36 5.69 3.85 18.20
CA VAL A 36 5.56 5.05 17.35
C VAL A 36 6.87 5.32 16.58
N MET A 37 8.02 5.26 17.25
CA MET A 37 9.33 5.39 16.60
C MET A 37 9.53 4.34 15.50
N LEU A 38 9.21 3.07 15.79
CA LEU A 38 9.32 1.99 14.81
C LEU A 38 8.36 2.21 13.64
N GLY A 39 7.14 2.68 13.92
CA GLY A 39 6.10 2.93 12.93
C GLY A 39 6.48 4.01 11.93
N ASP A 40 7.02 5.15 12.41
CA ASP A 40 7.51 6.23 11.57
C ASP A 40 8.62 5.77 10.61
N ALA A 41 9.63 5.09 11.16
CA ALA A 41 10.73 4.55 10.35
C ALA A 41 10.25 3.48 9.34
N ALA A 42 9.35 2.60 9.76
CA ALA A 42 8.76 1.56 8.94
C ALA A 42 7.97 2.15 7.75
N GLU A 43 7.11 3.13 8.01
CA GLU A 43 6.28 3.80 7.01
C GLU A 43 7.15 4.50 5.97
N ALA A 44 8.09 5.34 6.41
CA ALA A 44 8.98 6.07 5.52
C ALA A 44 9.80 5.12 4.63
N THR A 45 10.33 4.03 5.21
CA THR A 45 11.13 3.07 4.45
C THR A 45 10.29 2.29 3.46
N VAL A 46 9.14 1.74 3.87
CA VAL A 46 8.27 0.96 2.97
C VAL A 46 7.71 1.81 1.84
N ARG A 47 7.35 3.06 2.12
CA ARG A 47 6.90 4.03 1.09
C ARG A 47 7.94 4.24 0.00
N SER A 48 9.23 4.13 0.33
CA SER A 48 10.34 4.33 -0.61
C SER A 48 10.75 3.09 -1.42
N LEU A 49 10.16 1.91 -1.16
CA LEU A 49 10.49 0.69 -1.90
C LEU A 49 9.96 0.75 -3.34
N ASP A 50 10.70 0.15 -4.29
CA ASP A 50 10.22 0.02 -5.67
C ASP A 50 9.00 -0.91 -5.78
N GLU A 51 8.93 -1.93 -4.93
CA GLU A 51 7.85 -2.91 -4.91
C GLU A 51 7.55 -3.32 -3.46
N GLN A 52 6.32 -3.06 -3.01
CA GLN A 52 5.91 -3.23 -1.61
C GLN A 52 5.32 -4.62 -1.33
N THR A 53 5.87 -5.72 -1.85
CA THR A 53 5.30 -7.06 -1.57
C THR A 53 5.37 -7.42 -0.07
N PRO A 54 4.48 -8.30 0.45
CA PRO A 54 4.48 -8.65 1.88
C PRO A 54 5.83 -9.21 2.36
N MET A 55 6.51 -10.00 1.50
CA MET A 55 7.83 -10.54 1.80
C MET A 55 8.90 -9.45 1.90
N LYS A 56 8.89 -8.49 0.96
CA LYS A 56 9.83 -7.36 0.97
C LYS A 56 9.59 -6.44 2.16
N ILE A 57 8.34 -6.10 2.45
CA ILE A 57 7.94 -5.33 3.63
C ILE A 57 8.48 -6.00 4.89
N ARG A 58 8.18 -7.29 5.10
CA ARG A 58 8.63 -8.02 6.28
C ARG A 58 10.15 -8.01 6.43
N ALA A 59 10.89 -8.22 5.34
CA ALA A 59 12.34 -8.23 5.36
C ALA A 59 12.92 -6.86 5.75
N VAL A 60 12.35 -5.77 5.23
CA VAL A 60 12.76 -4.40 5.56
C VAL A 60 12.42 -4.04 7.01
N LEU A 61 11.23 -4.43 7.49
CA LEU A 61 10.85 -4.24 8.89
C LEU A 61 11.81 -4.94 9.85
N SER A 62 12.22 -6.18 9.56
CA SER A 62 13.23 -6.88 10.36
C SER A 62 14.54 -6.08 10.43
N LYS A 63 15.04 -5.59 9.28
CA LYS A 63 16.25 -4.77 9.25
C LYS A 63 16.13 -3.51 10.10
N ILE A 64 15.02 -2.79 10.00
CA ILE A 64 14.79 -1.56 10.80
C ILE A 64 14.79 -1.89 12.29
N PHE A 65 14.12 -2.98 12.69
CA PHE A 65 14.00 -3.36 14.10
C PHE A 65 15.37 -3.78 14.64
N ASP A 66 16.11 -4.58 13.88
CA ASP A 66 17.46 -5.02 14.23
C ASP A 66 18.41 -3.83 14.38
N LEU A 67 18.33 -2.83 13.48
CA LEU A 67 19.11 -1.59 13.60
C LEU A 67 18.79 -0.83 14.89
N ARG A 68 17.50 -0.74 15.29
CA ARG A 68 17.12 -0.06 16.54
C ARG A 68 17.55 -0.83 17.79
N ILE A 69 17.55 -2.17 17.74
CA ILE A 69 18.05 -3.02 18.81
C ILE A 69 19.57 -2.83 18.95
N GLN A 70 20.31 -2.91 17.84
CA GLN A 70 21.77 -2.77 17.83
C GLN A 70 22.23 -1.36 18.26
N ASP A 71 21.46 -0.33 17.92
CA ASP A 71 21.69 1.06 18.34
C ASP A 71 21.27 1.32 19.81
N GLY A 72 20.77 0.30 20.53
CA GLY A 72 20.30 0.41 21.90
C GLY A 72 19.08 1.31 22.08
N GLN A 73 18.35 1.66 21.02
CA GLN A 73 17.23 2.61 21.09
C GLN A 73 16.06 2.08 21.91
N LEU A 74 15.98 0.76 22.11
CA LEU A 74 14.84 0.11 22.75
C LEU A 74 15.12 -0.30 24.21
N ASP A 75 16.30 0.02 24.74
CA ASP A 75 16.77 -0.45 26.06
C ASP A 75 15.90 0.02 27.23
N GLU A 76 15.23 1.18 27.08
CA GLU A 76 14.54 1.88 28.17
C GLU A 76 13.00 1.79 28.07
N CYS A 77 12.46 1.05 27.10
CA CYS A 77 11.02 1.03 26.82
C CYS A 77 10.28 -0.23 27.29
N GLY A 78 11.01 -1.27 27.73
CA GLY A 78 10.43 -2.52 28.22
C GLY A 78 9.83 -3.44 27.13
N LEU A 79 10.10 -3.19 25.85
CA LEU A 79 9.72 -4.11 24.77
C LEU A 79 10.56 -5.39 24.83
N THR A 80 9.88 -6.54 24.78
CA THR A 80 10.55 -7.84 24.67
C THR A 80 10.75 -8.22 23.19
N ILE A 81 11.65 -9.17 22.91
CA ILE A 81 11.81 -9.73 21.56
C ILE A 81 10.49 -10.37 21.05
N SER A 82 9.68 -10.92 21.96
CA SER A 82 8.34 -11.43 21.63
C SER A 82 7.40 -10.31 21.20
N ASP A 83 7.42 -9.17 21.90
CA ASP A 83 6.64 -7.99 21.53
C ASP A 83 7.06 -7.47 20.15
N LEU A 84 8.37 -7.36 19.90
CA LEU A 84 8.90 -6.93 18.60
C LEU A 84 8.48 -7.85 17.45
N THR A 85 8.41 -9.16 17.70
CA THR A 85 7.88 -10.11 16.72
C THR A 85 6.42 -9.82 16.40
N LYS A 86 5.57 -9.60 17.43
CA LYS A 86 4.15 -9.27 17.24
C LYS A 86 3.96 -7.93 16.52
N VAL A 87 4.73 -6.91 16.89
CA VAL A 87 4.70 -5.58 16.27
C VAL A 87 5.09 -5.69 14.80
N ARG A 88 6.13 -6.46 14.45
CA ARG A 88 6.54 -6.67 13.05
C ARG A 88 5.46 -7.33 12.23
N GLU A 89 4.79 -8.37 12.75
CA GLU A 89 3.69 -9.02 12.01
C GLU A 89 2.50 -8.04 11.83
N ALA A 90 2.16 -7.27 12.87
CA ALA A 90 1.11 -6.26 12.78
C ALA A 90 1.44 -5.17 11.74
N PHE A 91 2.67 -4.66 11.74
CA PHE A 91 3.12 -3.68 10.75
C PHE A 91 3.13 -4.27 9.34
N THR A 92 3.59 -5.51 9.18
CA THR A 92 3.58 -6.19 7.88
C THR A 92 2.15 -6.26 7.33
N HIS A 93 1.19 -6.64 8.16
CA HIS A 93 -0.22 -6.71 7.75
C HIS A 93 -0.79 -5.34 7.37
N VAL A 94 -0.61 -4.32 8.22
CA VAL A 94 -1.13 -2.97 7.98
C VAL A 94 -0.50 -2.35 6.74
N LEU A 95 0.83 -2.37 6.63
CA LEU A 95 1.55 -1.76 5.51
C LEU A 95 1.27 -2.50 4.19
N THR A 96 1.11 -3.82 4.22
CA THR A 96 0.66 -4.57 3.04
C THR A 96 -0.69 -4.06 2.56
N GLY A 97 -1.66 -3.85 3.46
CA GLY A 97 -2.98 -3.34 3.10
C GLY A 97 -3.00 -1.89 2.64
N VAL A 98 -2.10 -1.04 3.18
CA VAL A 98 -1.97 0.36 2.76
C VAL A 98 -1.38 0.46 1.35
N PHE A 99 -0.37 -0.34 1.02
CA PHE A 99 0.37 -0.22 -0.24
C PHE A 99 -0.08 -1.16 -1.36
N HIS A 100 -0.76 -2.26 -1.06
CA HIS A 100 -1.48 -3.03 -2.09
C HIS A 100 -2.89 -2.49 -2.23
N GLY A 101 -3.05 -1.60 -3.22
CA GLY A 101 -4.32 -0.98 -3.56
C GLY A 101 -5.46 -2.01 -3.70
N ARG A 102 -6.68 -1.55 -3.42
CA ARG A 102 -7.92 -2.33 -3.47
C ARG A 102 -7.95 -3.24 -4.70
N VAL A 103 -8.38 -4.48 -4.50
CA VAL A 103 -8.53 -5.50 -5.55
C VAL A 103 -9.17 -4.88 -6.79
N LYS A 104 -8.43 -4.84 -7.91
CA LYS A 104 -9.02 -4.52 -9.20
C LYS A 104 -10.05 -5.58 -9.50
N TYR A 105 -11.30 -5.16 -9.63
CA TYR A 105 -12.35 -6.08 -9.98
C TYR A 105 -12.13 -6.63 -11.39
N GLN A 106 -12.62 -7.85 -11.65
CA GLN A 106 -12.33 -8.62 -12.86
C GLN A 106 -12.63 -7.85 -14.17
N TRP A 107 -13.58 -6.91 -14.16
CA TRP A 107 -13.93 -6.07 -15.32
C TRP A 107 -12.89 -4.98 -15.65
N GLN A 108 -11.86 -4.79 -14.82
CA GLN A 108 -10.79 -3.79 -15.04
C GLN A 108 -9.50 -4.40 -15.60
N LYS A 109 -9.49 -5.70 -15.94
CA LYS A 109 -8.28 -6.37 -16.42
C LYS A 109 -8.00 -6.24 -17.92
N ASP A 110 -8.98 -5.87 -18.75
CA ASP A 110 -8.78 -5.82 -20.20
C ASP A 110 -9.17 -4.45 -20.77
N GLY A 111 -8.17 -3.57 -20.89
CA GLY A 111 -8.21 -2.34 -21.69
C GLY A 111 -7.13 -2.45 -22.76
N GLY A 112 -7.54 -2.83 -23.97
CA GLY A 112 -6.71 -3.34 -25.06
C GLY A 112 -5.45 -2.54 -25.41
N GLU A 113 -4.32 -3.25 -25.43
CA GLU A 113 -3.27 -3.01 -26.40
C GLU A 113 -3.52 -3.95 -27.58
N ASP A 114 -4.09 -3.44 -28.66
CA ASP A 114 -3.94 -4.10 -29.96
C ASP A 114 -3.66 -3.05 -31.04
N LYS A 115 -2.61 -3.32 -31.80
CA LYS A 115 -1.91 -2.34 -32.62
C LYS A 115 -2.72 -1.93 -33.86
N LEU A 116 -2.71 -0.64 -34.15
CA LEU A 116 -3.12 -0.12 -35.46
C LEU A 116 -2.24 -0.70 -36.58
N GLY A 117 -2.86 -1.48 -37.47
CA GLY A 117 -2.36 -1.83 -38.79
C GLY A 117 -3.53 -1.85 -39.76
N GLY A 118 -3.61 -0.86 -40.65
CA GLY A 118 -4.77 -0.64 -41.52
C GLY A 118 -4.78 -1.44 -42.82
N ALA A 119 -5.98 -1.58 -43.41
CA ALA A 119 -6.26 -1.51 -44.85
C ALA A 119 -7.77 -1.69 -45.13
N GLY A 120 -8.33 -0.83 -46.00
CA GLY A 120 -9.26 -1.29 -47.07
C GLY A 120 -10.79 -1.24 -46.87
N GLN A 121 -11.39 -0.08 -47.24
CA GLN A 121 -12.53 0.14 -48.14
C GLN A 121 -13.93 -0.55 -48.00
N SER A 122 -14.94 0.35 -47.99
CA SER A 122 -16.20 0.42 -48.80
C SER A 122 -17.45 -0.43 -48.49
N GLY A 123 -18.60 0.28 -48.41
CA GLY A 123 -20.00 -0.15 -48.68
C GLY A 123 -20.57 -1.22 -47.73
N GLU A 124 -21.84 -1.29 -47.33
CA GLU A 124 -23.13 -0.79 -47.80
C GLU A 124 -24.15 -1.09 -46.67
N ARG A 125 -25.30 -0.41 -46.62
CA ARG A 125 -26.32 -0.57 -45.54
C ARG A 125 -27.35 -1.67 -45.88
N VAL A 126 -28.17 -2.00 -44.87
CA VAL A 126 -29.46 -2.77 -44.87
C VAL A 126 -29.25 -4.32 -44.79
N ILE A 127 -29.96 -5.18 -44.03
CA ILE A 127 -31.29 -5.23 -43.36
C ILE A 127 -31.19 -6.29 -42.23
N HIS A 128 -31.83 -6.10 -41.06
CA HIS A 128 -32.03 -7.19 -40.08
C HIS A 128 -33.33 -7.94 -40.39
N PRO A 129 -33.33 -9.28 -40.55
CA PRO A 129 -34.56 -10.06 -40.58
C PRO A 129 -34.97 -10.47 -39.16
N GLU A 130 -36.25 -10.24 -38.90
CA GLU A 130 -37.04 -10.59 -37.74
C GLU A 130 -37.20 -12.12 -37.63
N LEU A 131 -36.97 -12.69 -36.45
CA LEU A 131 -37.35 -14.07 -36.12
C LEU A 131 -38.04 -14.08 -34.76
N GLU A 132 -39.36 -13.90 -34.78
CA GLU A 132 -40.25 -14.40 -33.74
C GLU A 132 -40.49 -15.90 -33.97
N THR A 133 -40.08 -16.75 -33.02
CA THR A 133 -40.86 -17.95 -32.65
C THR A 133 -40.59 -18.31 -31.18
N GLY A 134 -41.54 -17.93 -30.32
CA GLY A 134 -42.26 -18.88 -29.46
C GLY A 134 -41.57 -19.48 -28.23
N LEU A 135 -42.07 -19.03 -27.07
CA LEU A 135 -42.34 -19.79 -25.83
C LEU A 135 -41.17 -20.07 -24.86
N GLY A 136 -41.23 -19.42 -23.69
CA GLY A 136 -40.48 -19.86 -22.51
C GLY A 136 -40.41 -18.85 -21.36
N THR A 137 -41.57 -18.54 -20.78
CA THR A 137 -41.83 -17.77 -19.54
C THR A 137 -40.79 -17.86 -18.42
N ALA A 138 -40.40 -16.71 -17.85
CA ALA A 138 -40.71 -16.30 -16.46
C ALA A 138 -39.75 -15.21 -15.94
N ASP A 139 -40.33 -14.03 -15.69
CA ASP A 139 -40.13 -13.14 -14.54
C ASP A 139 -38.73 -12.58 -14.19
N ILE A 140 -38.50 -11.33 -14.62
CA ILE A 140 -37.65 -10.37 -13.92
C ILE A 140 -38.53 -9.14 -13.60
N PRO A 141 -38.85 -8.84 -12.33
CA PRO A 141 -39.61 -7.64 -11.97
C PRO A 141 -38.73 -6.38 -12.11
N LYS A 142 -39.22 -5.39 -12.87
CA LYS A 142 -38.61 -4.04 -12.99
C LYS A 142 -39.12 -3.11 -11.89
N ALA A 143 -38.14 -2.54 -11.19
CA ALA A 143 -37.99 -1.15 -10.73
C ALA A 143 -39.23 -0.24 -10.62
N TYR A 144 -39.42 0.25 -9.39
CA TYR A 144 -39.63 1.64 -8.97
C TYR A 144 -40.46 2.55 -9.90
N ASP A 145 -41.74 2.69 -9.57
CA ASP A 145 -42.62 3.73 -10.07
C ASP A 145 -42.50 5.00 -9.20
N SER A 146 -42.15 6.10 -9.84
CA SER A 146 -42.19 7.44 -9.27
C SER A 146 -42.79 8.39 -10.30
N SER A 147 -44.09 8.68 -10.21
CA SER A 147 -44.65 10.04 -10.24
C SER A 147 -46.17 10.06 -10.44
N SER A 148 -46.77 11.16 -9.97
CA SER A 148 -48.15 11.66 -10.11
C SER A 148 -48.98 11.44 -8.83
N SER A 149 -49.59 12.44 -8.20
CA SER A 149 -50.09 13.71 -8.72
C SER A 149 -50.41 14.69 -7.58
N GLN A 150 -50.33 15.98 -7.91
CA GLN A 150 -50.78 17.15 -7.14
C GLN A 150 -52.32 17.24 -7.04
N THR A 151 -52.78 18.21 -6.22
CA THR A 151 -54.09 18.89 -6.13
C THR A 151 -55.24 18.02 -5.60
N ASP A 152 -56.03 18.42 -4.60
CA ASP A 152 -56.53 19.75 -4.16
C ASP A 152 -56.62 19.82 -2.62
#